data_AF-A0A6N8EFF2-F1
#
_entry.id   AF-A0A6N8EFF2-F1
#
_cell.length_a   1.000
_cell.length_b   1.000
_cell.length_c   1.000
_cell.angle_alpha   90.00
_cell.angle_beta   90.00
_cell.angle_gamma   90.00
#
_symmetry.space_group_name_H-M   'P 1'
#
loop_
_entity.id
_entity.type
_entity.pdbx_description
1 polymer ?
#
loop_
_entity_poly.entity_id
_entity_poly.type
_entity_poly.pdbx_seq_one_letter_code
_entity_poly.pdbx_strand_id
1 'polypeptide(L)'
;MPTRLERSTIQGLSIIVLTSALLLLVGCQFNPLKPRSAVPATSAAPESACAANCDIAKTQCEERQQLREQLCQEQAARLQNDTTPCNTTTNPLCPQPTACLGEDMGLCRVQHEECLTRCANTPARASVTHQAES
;
A
#
# COMPACT_ATOMS: atom_id res chain seq x y z
N MET A 1 39.44 22.02 -42.18
CA MET A 1 38.70 22.75 -41.13
C MET A 1 37.21 22.81 -41.52
N PRO A 2 36.29 22.79 -40.55
CA PRO A 2 35.22 21.79 -40.38
C PRO A 2 33.86 22.24 -40.97
N THR A 3 32.90 21.39 -41.31
CA THR A 3 31.90 20.82 -40.37
C THR A 3 30.86 20.06 -41.20
N ARG A 4 30.50 18.83 -40.81
CA ARG A 4 29.14 18.29 -41.00
C ARG A 4 28.97 16.99 -40.22
N LEU A 5 28.89 17.14 -38.90
CA LEU A 5 28.52 16.08 -37.97
C LEU A 5 27.34 16.59 -37.12
N GLU A 6 26.22 16.93 -37.77
CA GLU A 6 25.10 17.61 -37.08
C GLU A 6 23.72 17.17 -37.56
N ARG A 7 23.58 15.91 -38.00
CA ARG A 7 22.27 15.37 -38.44
C ARG A 7 21.90 14.01 -37.88
N SER A 8 22.53 13.58 -36.79
CA SER A 8 22.30 12.26 -36.18
C SER A 8 21.89 12.30 -34.70
N THR A 9 21.91 13.47 -34.06
CA THR A 9 21.66 13.60 -32.62
C THR A 9 20.20 13.87 -32.26
N ILE A 10 19.41 14.45 -33.17
CA ILE A 10 18.04 14.89 -32.88
C ILE A 10 17.05 13.71 -32.86
N GLN A 11 17.27 12.68 -33.69
CA GLN A 11 16.42 11.46 -33.69
C GLN A 11 16.68 10.55 -32.48
N GLY A 12 17.93 10.49 -31.99
CA GLY A 12 18.28 9.66 -30.83
C GLY A 12 17.69 10.20 -29.52
N LEU A 13 17.69 11.53 -29.35
CA LEU A 13 17.14 12.19 -28.16
C LEU A 13 15.63 11.98 -28.01
N SER A 14 14.89 11.97 -29.12
CA SER A 14 13.43 11.78 -29.09
C SER A 14 13.04 10.36 -28.63
N ILE A 15 13.81 9.34 -29.00
CA ILE A 15 13.58 7.95 -28.58
C ILE A 15 13.91 7.77 -27.10
N ILE A 16 15.01 8.38 -26.60
CA ILE A 16 15.42 8.28 -25.19
C ILE A 16 14.40 8.95 -24.26
N VAL A 17 13.82 10.09 -24.67
CA VAL A 17 12.77 10.78 -23.89
C VAL A 17 11.47 9.96 -23.90
N LEU A 18 11.12 9.31 -25.02
CA LEU A 18 9.93 8.47 -25.07
C LEU A 18 10.05 7.19 -24.22
N THR A 19 11.23 6.54 -24.22
CA THR A 19 11.46 5.31 -23.44
C THR A 19 11.55 5.61 -21.94
N SER A 20 12.18 6.71 -21.54
CA SER A 20 12.23 7.13 -20.14
C SER A 20 10.86 7.54 -19.59
N ALA A 21 10.00 8.15 -20.41
CA ALA A 21 8.61 8.43 -20.04
C ALA A 21 7.77 7.14 -19.82
N LEU A 22 8.00 6.07 -20.60
CA LEU A 22 7.32 4.78 -20.39
C LEU A 22 7.82 4.01 -19.17
N LEU A 23 9.13 4.08 -18.85
CA LEU A 23 9.71 3.39 -17.69
C LEU A 23 9.21 3.96 -16.35
N LEU A 24 8.83 5.24 -16.30
CA LEU A 24 8.23 5.87 -15.12
C LEU A 24 6.75 5.50 -14.91
N LEU A 25 6.07 4.97 -15.94
CA LEU A 25 4.69 4.45 -15.85
C LEU A 25 4.62 3.00 -15.37
N VAL A 26 5.75 2.27 -15.38
CA VAL A 26 5.87 0.98 -14.69
C VAL A 26 6.20 1.26 -13.22
N GLY A 27 5.30 2.00 -12.57
CA GLY A 27 5.29 2.15 -11.12
C GLY A 27 5.31 0.76 -10.47
N CYS A 28 6.10 0.65 -9.41
CA CYS A 28 6.33 -0.55 -8.60
C CYS A 28 5.10 -1.46 -8.43
N GLN A 29 4.93 -2.44 -9.32
CA GLN A 29 4.13 -3.63 -9.03
C GLN A 29 4.97 -4.58 -8.19
N PHE A 30 5.37 -4.14 -7.00
CA PHE A 30 5.79 -5.06 -5.95
C PHE A 30 4.52 -5.71 -5.43
N ASN A 31 4.18 -6.87 -5.98
CA ASN A 31 3.21 -7.79 -5.40
C ASN A 31 3.98 -8.83 -4.57
N PRO A 32 4.17 -8.64 -3.24
CA PRO A 32 4.84 -9.63 -2.40
C PRO A 32 4.01 -10.92 -2.17
N LEU A 33 2.79 -11.02 -2.72
CA LEU A 33 1.95 -12.20 -2.56
C LEU A 33 2.21 -13.23 -3.67
N LYS A 34 3.41 -13.80 -3.69
CA LYS A 34 3.62 -15.11 -4.34
C LYS A 34 3.10 -16.16 -3.36
N PRO A 35 1.99 -16.87 -3.63
CA PRO A 35 1.54 -17.94 -2.74
C PRO A 35 2.63 -19.01 -2.71
N ARG A 36 3.33 -19.09 -1.58
CA ARG A 36 4.27 -20.16 -1.25
C ARG A 36 3.48 -21.46 -1.28
N SER A 37 3.95 -22.41 -2.10
CA SER A 37 3.36 -23.73 -2.29
C SER A 37 2.87 -24.34 -0.97
N ALA A 38 1.67 -24.89 -1.05
CA ALA A 38 0.97 -25.61 0.00
C ALA A 38 1.90 -26.54 0.77
N VAL A 39 2.14 -26.20 2.04
CA VAL A 39 2.50 -27.16 3.07
C VAL A 39 1.26 -28.01 3.33
N PRO A 40 1.34 -29.35 3.38
CA PRO A 40 0.17 -30.18 3.63
C PRO A 40 -0.38 -29.81 5.01
N ALA A 41 -1.62 -29.35 5.03
CA ALA A 41 -2.33 -28.94 6.24
C ALA A 41 -2.42 -30.14 7.18
N THR A 42 -1.58 -30.16 8.20
CA THR A 42 -1.87 -30.94 9.39
C THR A 42 -3.07 -30.28 10.04
N SER A 43 -4.12 -31.08 10.20
CA SER A 43 -5.46 -30.73 10.67
C SER A 43 -5.44 -30.07 12.06
N ALA A 44 -5.19 -28.76 12.11
CA ALA A 44 -5.71 -27.89 13.15
C ALA A 44 -7.01 -27.28 12.60
N ALA A 45 -8.06 -27.21 13.42
CA ALA A 45 -9.38 -26.76 13.01
C ALA A 45 -9.31 -25.44 12.20
N PRO A 46 -9.94 -25.37 11.00
CA PRO A 46 -9.80 -24.24 10.09
C PRO A 46 -10.28 -22.90 10.68
N GLU A 47 -11.13 -22.95 11.71
CA GLU A 47 -11.69 -21.78 12.37
C GLU A 47 -10.66 -20.99 13.19
N SER A 48 -9.71 -21.66 13.86
CA SER A 48 -8.70 -20.97 14.70
C SER A 48 -7.63 -20.29 13.88
N ALA A 49 -7.21 -20.89 12.75
CA ALA A 49 -6.26 -20.29 11.83
C ALA A 49 -6.85 -19.07 11.09
N CYS A 50 -8.15 -19.11 10.76
CA CYS A 50 -8.83 -17.99 10.12
C CYS A 50 -8.94 -16.79 11.07
N ALA A 51 -9.39 -17.01 12.30
CA ALA A 51 -9.48 -15.94 13.31
C ALA A 51 -8.11 -15.29 13.60
N ALA A 52 -7.05 -16.09 13.72
CA ALA A 52 -5.69 -15.58 13.92
C ALA A 52 -5.23 -14.67 12.76
N ASN A 53 -5.60 -14.98 11.52
CA ASN A 53 -5.30 -14.10 10.38
C ASN A 53 -6.07 -12.78 10.43
N CYS A 54 -7.32 -12.80 10.91
CA CYS A 54 -8.09 -11.58 11.12
C CYS A 54 -7.42 -10.69 12.19
N ASP A 55 -6.94 -11.27 13.28
CA ASP A 55 -6.22 -10.53 14.33
C ASP A 55 -4.94 -9.88 13.79
N ILE A 56 -4.15 -10.62 13.01
CA ILE A 56 -2.95 -10.07 12.36
C ILE A 56 -3.34 -8.89 11.44
N ALA A 57 -4.39 -9.04 10.63
CA ALA A 57 -4.85 -7.98 9.73
C ALA A 57 -5.34 -6.73 10.49
N LYS A 58 -5.98 -6.92 11.64
CA LYS A 58 -6.37 -5.83 12.54
C LYS A 58 -5.15 -5.08 13.07
N THR A 59 -4.18 -5.78 13.64
CA THR A 59 -2.94 -5.16 14.15
C THR A 59 -2.23 -4.35 13.06
N GLN A 60 -2.10 -4.92 11.86
CA GLN A 60 -1.51 -4.20 10.73
C GLN A 60 -2.32 -2.97 10.31
N CYS A 61 -3.64 -3.00 10.45
CA CYS A 61 -4.48 -1.83 10.20
C CYS A 61 -4.20 -0.73 11.22
N GLU A 62 -4.18 -1.07 12.51
CA GLU A 62 -3.93 -0.13 13.61
C GLU A 62 -2.54 0.51 13.47
N GLU A 63 -1.50 -0.28 13.19
CA GLU A 63 -0.14 0.21 12.95
C GLU A 63 -0.08 1.22 11.79
N ARG A 64 -0.83 0.97 10.70
CA ARG A 64 -0.90 1.92 9.58
C ARG A 64 -1.61 3.20 9.94
N GLN A 65 -2.66 3.15 10.77
CA GLN A 65 -3.36 4.35 11.22
C GLN A 65 -2.46 5.19 12.13
N GLN A 66 -1.76 4.54 13.07
CA GLN A 66 -0.78 5.20 13.93
C GLN A 66 0.32 5.89 13.13
N LEU A 67 0.89 5.21 12.15
CA LEU A 67 1.95 5.80 11.31
C LEU A 67 1.44 7.01 10.52
N ARG A 68 0.20 6.97 10.01
CA ARG A 68 -0.39 8.11 9.29
C ARG A 68 -0.57 9.32 10.20
N GLU A 69 -1.09 9.11 11.40
CA GLU A 69 -1.26 10.17 12.39
C GLU A 69 0.10 10.75 12.80
N GLN A 70 1.09 9.89 13.08
CA GLN A 70 2.44 10.30 13.43
C GLN A 70 3.08 11.16 12.33
N LEU A 71 3.00 10.74 11.07
CA LEU A 71 3.55 11.49 9.93
C LEU A 71 2.82 12.84 9.75
N CYS A 72 1.51 12.86 9.96
CA CYS A 72 0.74 14.10 9.92
C CYS A 72 1.19 15.06 11.02
N GLN A 73 1.34 14.58 12.26
CA GLN A 73 1.81 15.39 13.38
C GLN A 73 3.23 15.90 13.17
N GLU A 74 4.13 15.07 12.64
CA GLU A 74 5.49 15.49 12.30
C GLU A 74 5.48 16.61 11.24
N GLN A 75 4.66 16.45 10.20
CA GLN A 75 4.54 17.47 9.15
C GLN A 75 3.96 18.77 9.71
N ALA A 76 2.88 18.69 10.50
CA ALA A 76 2.29 19.86 11.14
C ALA A 76 3.30 20.59 12.04
N ALA A 77 4.08 19.85 12.83
CA ALA A 77 5.14 20.41 13.67
C ALA A 77 6.27 21.04 12.84
N ARG A 78 6.67 20.43 11.72
CA ARG A 78 7.66 21.02 10.80
C ARG A 78 7.19 22.34 10.22
N LEU A 79 5.94 22.42 9.74
CA LEU A 79 5.38 23.67 9.20
C LEU A 79 5.24 24.76 10.28
N GLN A 80 4.94 24.39 11.53
CA GLN A 80 4.86 25.35 12.63
C GLN A 80 6.23 25.89 13.05
N ASN A 81 7.28 25.07 12.96
CA ASN A 81 8.64 25.42 13.35
C ASN A 81 9.48 25.99 12.20
N ASP A 82 8.96 26.03 10.98
CA ASP A 82 9.65 26.63 9.84
C ASP A 82 9.79 28.15 10.10
N THR A 83 11.04 28.58 10.27
CA THR A 83 11.38 29.98 10.57
C THR A 83 11.26 30.89 9.37
N THR A 84 10.99 30.33 8.19
CA THR A 84 10.74 31.10 6.98
C THR A 84 9.38 31.78 7.11
N PRO A 85 9.30 33.13 7.15
CA PRO A 85 8.04 33.84 7.37
C PRO A 85 7.13 33.71 6.15
N CYS A 86 6.35 32.63 6.09
CA CYS A 86 5.28 32.48 5.12
C CYS A 86 3.98 32.96 5.77
N ASN A 87 3.59 34.20 5.49
CA ASN A 87 2.34 34.76 6.00
C ASN A 87 1.17 34.32 5.11
N THR A 88 0.35 33.41 5.63
CA THR A 88 -0.88 32.92 4.97
C THR A 88 -1.92 34.01 4.74
N THR A 89 -1.83 35.16 5.44
CA THR A 89 -2.72 36.33 5.25
C THR A 89 -2.41 37.05 3.93
N THR A 90 -1.14 37.12 3.53
CA THR A 90 -0.68 37.90 2.38
C THR A 90 -0.39 37.04 1.16
N ASN A 91 -0.09 35.75 1.37
CA ASN A 91 0.18 34.81 0.30
C ASN A 91 -0.65 33.52 0.50
N PRO A 92 -1.70 33.29 -0.32
CA PRO A 92 -2.52 32.08 -0.23
C PRO A 92 -1.77 30.80 -0.65
N LEU A 93 -0.57 30.93 -1.23
CA LEU A 93 0.29 29.79 -1.58
C LEU A 93 1.14 29.33 -0.39
N CYS A 94 1.05 30.01 0.76
CA CYS A 94 1.74 29.55 1.95
C CYS A 94 1.17 28.19 2.38
N PRO A 95 2.03 27.18 2.59
CA PRO A 95 1.58 25.88 3.03
C PRO A 95 0.97 26.03 4.42
N GLN A 96 -0.29 25.62 4.56
CA GLN A 96 -1.01 25.65 5.82
C GLN A 96 -1.04 24.24 6.40
N PRO A 97 -0.71 24.05 7.69
CA PRO A 97 -0.81 22.72 8.30
C PRO A 97 -2.28 22.28 8.32
N THR A 98 -2.57 21.18 7.64
CA THR A 98 -3.87 20.51 7.72
C THR A 98 -4.03 19.89 9.10
N ALA A 99 -5.22 19.98 9.68
CA ALA A 99 -5.51 19.29 10.93
C ALA A 99 -5.43 17.76 10.72
N CYS A 100 -4.69 17.08 11.60
CA CYS A 100 -4.67 15.63 11.63
C CYS A 100 -6.02 15.12 12.14
N LEU A 101 -6.63 14.19 11.40
CA LEU A 101 -7.99 13.70 11.66
C LEU A 101 -8.04 12.62 12.74
N GLY A 102 -6.89 12.24 13.31
CA GLY A 102 -6.77 11.19 14.30
C GLY A 102 -6.67 9.79 13.69
N GLU A 103 -6.26 8.84 14.53
CA GLU A 103 -6.21 7.44 14.17
C GLU A 103 -7.63 6.87 14.08
N ASP A 104 -8.14 6.64 12.86
CA ASP A 104 -9.44 5.98 12.67
C ASP A 104 -9.33 4.47 12.95
N MET A 105 -9.31 4.15 14.25
CA MET A 105 -9.34 2.78 14.76
C MET A 105 -10.72 2.12 14.59
N GLY A 106 -11.76 2.92 14.35
CA GLY A 106 -13.11 2.43 14.07
C GLY A 106 -13.15 1.58 12.81
N LEU A 107 -12.48 2.03 11.75
CA LEU A 107 -12.35 1.29 10.50
C LEU A 107 -11.68 -0.08 10.69
N CYS A 108 -10.59 -0.15 11.48
CA CYS A 108 -9.86 -1.39 11.72
C CYS A 108 -10.72 -2.42 12.48
N ARG A 109 -11.54 -1.96 13.43
CA ARG A 109 -12.50 -2.83 14.13
C ARG A 109 -13.58 -3.36 13.19
N VAL A 110 -14.19 -2.51 12.36
CA VAL A 110 -15.22 -2.95 11.41
C VAL A 110 -14.66 -4.01 10.45
N GLN A 111 -13.46 -3.79 9.90
CA GLN A 111 -12.82 -4.77 9.02
C GLN A 111 -12.51 -6.09 9.73
N HIS A 112 -12.13 -6.04 11.01
CA HIS A 112 -11.89 -7.24 11.83
C HIS A 112 -13.18 -8.04 12.05
N GLU A 113 -14.28 -7.37 12.42
CA GLU A 113 -15.59 -8.00 12.63
C GLU A 113 -16.12 -8.63 11.33
N GLU A 114 -15.96 -7.95 10.20
CA GLU A 114 -16.29 -8.49 8.88
C GLU A 114 -15.44 -9.72 8.53
N CYS A 115 -14.14 -9.69 8.86
CA CYS A 115 -13.24 -10.82 8.65
C CYS A 115 -13.67 -12.05 9.47
N LEU A 116 -13.93 -11.86 10.77
CA LEU A 116 -14.42 -12.93 11.65
C LEU A 116 -15.75 -13.50 11.17
N THR A 117 -16.66 -12.64 10.70
CA THR A 117 -17.93 -13.07 10.12
C THR A 117 -17.72 -13.97 8.89
N ARG A 118 -16.74 -13.67 8.04
CA ARG A 118 -16.40 -14.53 6.89
C ARG A 118 -15.78 -15.86 7.34
N CYS A 119 -14.95 -15.86 8.37
CA CYS A 119 -14.39 -17.09 8.94
C CYS A 119 -15.48 -18.04 9.43
N ALA A 120 -16.47 -17.54 10.17
CA ALA A 120 -17.59 -18.34 10.69
C ALA A 120 -18.49 -18.91 9.58
N ASN A 121 -18.57 -18.23 8.42
CA ASN A 121 -19.40 -18.64 7.30
C ASN A 121 -18.65 -19.47 6.25
N THR A 122 -17.40 -19.84 6.48
CA THR A 122 -16.64 -20.68 5.53
C THR A 122 -16.97 -22.14 5.82
N PRO A 123 -17.78 -22.83 4.97
CA PRO A 123 -18.07 -24.24 5.20
C PRO A 123 -16.76 -25.03 5.19
N ALA A 124 -16.59 -25.91 6.18
CA ALA A 124 -15.49 -26.87 6.19
C ALA A 124 -15.49 -27.57 4.83
N ARG A 125 -14.45 -27.32 4.03
CA ARG A 125 -14.33 -27.85 2.68
C ARG A 125 -14.38 -29.37 2.84
N ALA A 126 -15.53 -29.98 2.53
CA ALA A 126 -15.67 -31.42 2.53
C ALA A 126 -14.54 -31.96 1.65
N SER A 127 -13.71 -32.80 2.24
CA SER A 127 -12.69 -33.55 1.55
C SER A 127 -13.34 -34.20 0.34
N VAL A 128 -13.11 -33.66 -0.85
CA VAL A 128 -13.42 -34.35 -2.10
C VAL A 128 -12.43 -35.50 -2.16
N THR A 129 -12.85 -36.62 -1.59
CA THR A 129 -12.24 -37.92 -1.77
C THR A 129 -12.28 -38.18 -3.28
N HIS A 130 -11.16 -37.96 -3.98
CA HIS A 130 -10.92 -38.60 -5.26
C HIS A 130 -10.76 -40.11 -5.00
N GLN A 131 -11.88 -40.79 -4.73
CA GLN A 131 -12.04 -42.22 -4.89
C GLN A 131 -13.01 -42.42 -6.04
N ALA A 132 -12.48 -42.86 -7.17
CA ALA A 132 -13.10 -43.50 -8.33
C ALA A 132 -12.15 -43.24 -9.51
N GLU A 133 -11.71 -44.21 -10.31
CA GLU A 133 -12.22 -45.57 -10.50
C GLU A 133 -11.17 -46.37 -11.30
N SER A 134 -11.05 -47.65 -10.96
CA SER A 134 -10.73 -48.84 -11.79
C SER A 134 -9.84 -48.71 -13.03
#